data_AF-A0A9W7GPT0-F1
#
_entry.id   AF-A0A9W7GPT0-F1
#
_cell.length_a   1.000
_cell.length_b   1.000
_cell.length_c   1.000
_cell.angle_alpha   90.00
_cell.angle_beta   90.00
_cell.angle_gamma   90.00
#
_symmetry.space_group_name_H-M   'P 1'
#
loop_
_entity.id
_entity.type
_entity.pdbx_description
1 polymer ?
#
loop_
_entity_poly.entity_id
_entity_poly.type
_entity_poly.pdbx_seq_one_letter_code
_entity_poly.pdbx_strand_id
1 'polypeptide(L)'
;MGDGGMGTGGGQGGDKNTRFTFGQIMGYPLNPSGPGLPFHLAPMALYASAQPVTSICASGLGNDCVVVATGQDGMGRVWKLVGGAWACNMVLSGHVREVTGLAISGGHLWSSSVDCQIRIWDMGQGLCKHVITAKGGGGGDGHGGPVTCLEGFVMQGENYVVSGR
;
A
#
# COMPACT_ATOMS: atom_id res chain seq x y z
N MET A 1 33.96 -2.67 -56.66
CA MET A 1 33.20 -1.42 -56.49
C MET A 1 31.79 -1.84 -56.11
N GLY A 2 31.26 -1.67 -54.91
CA GLY A 2 31.74 -1.10 -53.66
C GLY A 2 30.73 -1.53 -52.59
N ASP A 3 31.19 -1.57 -51.34
CA ASP A 3 30.42 -1.96 -50.17
C ASP A 3 29.18 -1.08 -49.93
N GLY A 4 28.16 -1.70 -49.34
CA GLY A 4 27.09 -1.02 -48.61
C GLY A 4 26.37 -2.10 -47.80
N GLY A 5 26.48 -2.20 -46.50
CA GLY A 5 26.53 -1.14 -45.49
C GLY A 5 25.43 -1.49 -44.49
N MET A 6 25.84 -1.90 -43.28
CA MET A 6 24.96 -2.25 -42.16
C MET A 6 23.98 -1.11 -41.80
N GLY A 7 22.80 -1.48 -41.31
CA GLY A 7 21.85 -0.55 -40.74
C GLY A 7 20.69 -1.26 -40.04
N THR A 8 20.96 -1.91 -38.91
CA THR A 8 19.94 -2.34 -37.95
C THR A 8 19.26 -1.10 -37.36
N GLY A 9 18.11 -0.72 -37.90
CA GLY A 9 17.36 0.47 -37.50
C GLY A 9 15.95 0.12 -37.03
N GLY A 10 15.85 -0.48 -35.85
CA GLY A 10 14.59 -0.64 -35.12
C GLY A 10 14.83 -0.22 -33.68
N GLY A 11 14.95 1.09 -33.48
CA GLY A 11 15.27 1.69 -32.19
C GLY A 11 14.36 1.16 -31.09
N GLN A 12 14.98 0.72 -30.00
CA GLN A 12 14.34 0.61 -28.69
C GLN A 12 13.62 1.94 -28.44
N GLY A 13 12.29 1.88 -28.42
CA GLY A 13 11.45 2.99 -27.97
C GLY A 13 11.72 3.19 -26.50
N GLY A 14 12.68 4.07 -26.21
CA GLY A 14 13.10 4.43 -24.86
C GLY A 14 11.92 4.89 -24.01
N ASP A 15 11.98 4.47 -22.76
CA ASP A 15 11.02 4.73 -21.70
C ASP A 15 10.56 6.19 -21.68
N LYS A 16 9.32 6.40 -22.13
CA LYS A 16 8.62 7.67 -21.97
C LYS A 16 8.17 7.77 -20.52
N ASN A 17 9.07 8.26 -19.68
CA ASN A 17 8.74 9.21 -18.63
C ASN A 17 7.59 8.78 -17.68
N THR A 18 7.57 7.53 -17.21
CA THR A 18 6.66 7.15 -16.13
C THR A 18 7.32 7.55 -14.80
N ARG A 19 7.18 8.83 -14.44
CA ARG A 19 7.44 9.27 -13.07
C ARG A 19 6.35 8.65 -12.19
N PHE A 20 6.65 7.52 -11.58
CA PHE A 20 5.76 6.90 -10.61
C PHE A 20 5.60 7.84 -9.42
N THR A 21 4.36 8.09 -9.02
CA THR A 21 4.05 8.97 -7.89
C THR A 21 4.62 8.36 -6.62
N PHE A 22 5.70 8.95 -6.10
CA PHE A 22 6.25 8.62 -4.80
C PHE A 22 5.38 9.27 -3.73
N GLY A 23 4.73 8.47 -2.88
CA GLY A 23 4.06 8.98 -1.69
C GLY A 23 5.06 9.70 -0.79
N GLN A 24 4.66 10.83 -0.21
CA GLN A 24 5.48 11.60 0.73
C GLN A 24 4.96 11.40 2.15
N ILE A 25 5.86 11.20 3.11
CA ILE A 25 5.55 11.30 4.54
C ILE A 25 5.99 12.71 4.97
N MET A 26 5.02 13.54 5.34
CA MET A 26 5.26 14.92 5.76
C MET A 26 4.94 15.06 7.25
N GLY A 27 5.96 15.39 8.05
CA GLY A 27 5.78 15.79 9.44
C GLY A 27 5.52 17.28 9.54
N TYR A 28 4.53 17.68 10.35
CA TYR A 28 4.28 19.09 10.69
C TYR A 28 4.30 19.27 12.21
N PRO A 29 4.98 20.31 12.73
CA PRO A 29 5.01 20.57 14.17
C PRO A 29 3.62 21.03 14.67
N LEU A 30 3.23 20.54 15.85
CA LEU A 30 1.97 20.95 16.51
C LEU A 30 1.98 22.41 16.94
N ASN A 31 3.17 22.99 17.18
CA ASN A 31 3.35 24.41 17.49
C ASN A 31 4.18 25.09 16.39
N PRO A 32 3.55 25.87 15.49
CA PRO A 32 4.24 26.54 14.39
C PRO A 32 5.13 27.70 14.83
N SER A 33 5.05 28.18 16.08
CA SER A 33 5.87 29.27 16.62
C SER A 33 6.97 28.84 17.59
N GLY A 34 7.05 27.55 17.95
CA GLY A 34 8.19 27.00 18.69
C GLY A 34 9.44 26.90 17.80
N PRO A 35 10.62 26.58 18.36
CA PRO A 35 11.78 26.17 17.55
C PRO A 35 11.38 24.91 16.78
N GLY A 36 10.86 25.11 15.57
CA GLY A 36 10.21 24.08 14.78
C GLY A 36 11.20 22.96 14.53
N LEU A 37 10.78 21.73 14.84
CA LEU A 37 11.44 20.58 14.23
C LEU A 37 11.43 20.85 12.72
N PRO A 38 12.60 20.86 12.04
CA PRO A 38 12.65 21.11 10.61
C PRO A 38 11.73 20.11 9.93
N PHE A 39 11.11 20.49 8.80
CA PHE A 39 10.38 19.57 7.94
C PHE A 39 11.26 18.34 7.71
N HIS A 40 11.01 17.26 8.44
CA HIS A 40 11.84 16.08 8.33
C HIS A 40 11.27 15.33 7.14
N LEU A 41 11.80 15.65 5.96
CA LEU A 41 11.65 14.82 4.79
C LEU A 41 12.31 13.49 5.15
N ALA A 42 11.49 12.56 5.63
CA ALA A 42 11.86 11.17 5.64
C ALA A 42 12.37 10.82 4.24
N PRO A 43 13.48 10.07 4.10
CA PRO A 43 13.92 9.62 2.80
C PRO A 43 12.74 8.95 2.10
N MET A 44 12.48 9.39 0.86
CA MET A 44 11.47 8.85 -0.05
C MET A 44 11.29 7.36 0.25
N ALA A 45 10.10 6.97 0.69
CA ALA A 45 9.74 5.57 0.73
C ALA A 45 9.74 5.11 -0.73
N LEU A 46 10.87 4.56 -1.16
CA LEU A 46 11.06 3.99 -2.47
C LEU A 46 10.04 2.86 -2.56
N TYR A 47 8.88 3.16 -3.16
CA TYR A 47 7.98 2.12 -3.63
C TYR A 47 8.80 1.39 -4.70
N ALA A 48 9.43 0.29 -4.32
CA ALA A 48 10.29 -0.51 -5.20
C ALA A 48 9.41 -1.34 -6.16
N SER A 49 8.46 -0.68 -6.81
CA SER A 49 7.57 -1.24 -7.80
C SER A 49 7.22 -0.13 -8.77
N ALA A 50 7.46 -0.40 -10.05
CA ALA A 50 7.16 0.50 -11.15
C ALA A 50 5.66 0.55 -11.45
N GLN A 51 4.81 0.46 -10.41
CA GLN A 51 3.36 0.43 -10.53
C GLN A 51 2.76 1.50 -9.61
N PRO A 52 1.66 2.16 -10.03
CA PRO A 52 0.97 3.15 -9.23
C PRO A 52 0.59 2.66 -7.83
N VAL A 53 0.75 3.54 -6.85
CA VAL A 53 0.17 3.39 -5.51
C VAL A 53 -1.32 3.67 -5.61
N THR A 54 -2.12 2.77 -5.07
CA THR A 54 -3.59 2.76 -5.21
C THR A 54 -4.29 3.01 -3.88
N SER A 55 -3.63 2.70 -2.77
CA SER A 55 -4.15 2.96 -1.43
C SER A 55 -3.02 3.14 -0.43
N ILE A 56 -3.28 3.96 0.59
CA ILE A 56 -2.39 4.21 1.72
C ILE A 56 -3.18 4.22 3.01
N CYS A 57 -2.57 3.80 4.10
CA CYS A 57 -3.08 4.02 5.45
C CYS A 57 -1.94 4.25 6.43
N ALA A 58 -2.20 4.99 7.49
CA ALA A 58 -1.22 5.22 8.55
C ALA A 58 -1.90 5.09 9.91
N SER A 59 -1.14 4.62 10.90
CA SER A 59 -1.53 4.65 12.30
C SER A 59 -0.33 5.07 13.13
N GLY A 60 -0.55 5.98 14.08
CA GLY A 60 0.47 6.44 15.00
C GLY A 60 -0.10 6.53 16.40
N LEU A 61 0.49 5.80 17.34
CA LEU A 61 0.25 5.95 18.78
C LEU A 61 1.62 6.00 19.48
N GLY A 62 1.98 7.16 20.02
CA GLY A 62 3.28 7.37 20.65
C GLY A 62 4.44 7.29 19.66
N ASN A 63 5.47 6.49 19.99
CA ASN A 63 6.66 6.32 19.13
C ASN A 63 6.48 5.24 18.05
N ASP A 64 5.40 4.47 18.11
CA ASP A 64 5.11 3.42 17.12
C ASP A 64 4.20 3.99 16.04
N CYS A 65 4.81 4.36 14.92
CA CYS A 65 4.09 4.75 13.72
C CYS A 65 4.29 3.69 12.64
N VAL A 66 3.19 3.34 11.98
CA VAL A 66 3.18 2.48 10.81
C VAL A 66 2.55 3.20 9.64
N VAL A 67 3.23 3.16 8.51
CA VAL A 67 2.70 3.62 7.22
C VAL A 67 2.63 2.42 6.30
N VAL A 68 1.53 2.28 5.59
CA VAL A 68 1.31 1.22 4.61
C VAL A 68 0.90 1.84 3.30
N ALA A 69 1.46 1.31 2.22
CA ALA A 69 1.07 1.64 0.86
C ALA A 69 0.94 0.37 0.04
N THR A 70 -0.04 0.33 -0.84
CA THR A 70 -0.28 -0.75 -1.78
C THR A 70 -0.46 -0.21 -3.19
N GLY A 71 -0.32 -1.08 -4.18
CA GLY A 71 -0.39 -0.68 -5.58
C GLY A 71 -1.01 -1.72 -6.50
N GLN A 72 -0.91 -1.43 -7.80
CA GLN A 72 -1.42 -2.32 -8.86
C GLN A 72 -0.68 -3.66 -8.95
N ASP A 73 0.50 -3.75 -8.33
CA ASP A 73 1.29 -4.98 -8.21
C ASP A 73 0.70 -6.01 -7.23
N GLY A 74 -0.40 -5.68 -6.53
CA GLY A 74 -1.02 -6.56 -5.54
C GLY A 74 -0.21 -6.68 -4.24
N MET A 75 0.85 -5.87 -4.09
CA MET A 75 1.74 -5.91 -2.95
C MET A 75 1.43 -4.76 -1.99
N GLY A 76 1.51 -5.03 -0.70
CA GLY A 76 1.59 -4.03 0.35
C GLY A 76 3.01 -3.88 0.85
N ARG A 77 3.39 -2.67 1.24
CA ARG A 77 4.68 -2.39 1.88
C ARG A 77 4.43 -1.63 3.16
N VAL A 78 5.18 -1.98 4.20
CA VAL A 78 4.99 -1.46 5.55
C VAL A 78 6.27 -0.78 6.02
N TRP A 79 6.16 0.48 6.39
CA TRP A 79 7.25 1.27 6.92
C TRP A 79 7.01 1.60 8.40
N LYS A 80 8.08 1.52 9.19
CA LYS A 80 8.10 1.95 10.59
C LYS A 80 9.23 2.95 10.79
N LEU A 81 9.05 3.85 11.75
CA LEU A 81 10.09 4.78 12.19
C LEU A 81 10.97 4.06 13.22
N VAL A 82 12.22 3.77 12.88
CA VAL A 82 13.17 3.08 13.76
C VAL A 82 14.40 3.96 13.91
N GLY A 83 14.72 4.38 15.15
CA GLY A 83 15.89 5.21 15.41
C GLY A 83 15.89 6.56 14.68
N GLY A 84 14.69 7.13 14.43
CA GLY A 84 14.53 8.42 13.72
C GLY A 84 14.55 8.32 12.19
N ALA A 85 14.72 7.13 11.62
CA ALA A 85 14.68 6.89 10.17
C ALA A 85 13.55 5.94 9.79
N TRP A 86 12.92 6.21 8.64
CA TRP A 86 11.90 5.31 8.09
C TRP A 86 12.56 4.13 7.39
N ALA A 87 12.14 2.92 7.77
CA ALA A 87 12.62 1.69 7.17
C ALA A 87 11.44 0.86 6.66
N CYS A 88 11.57 0.32 5.45
CA CYS A 88 10.66 -0.71 4.95
C CYS A 88 10.91 -1.97 5.76
N ASN A 89 9.96 -2.33 6.62
CA ASN A 89 10.10 -3.45 7.53
C ASN A 89 9.52 -4.73 6.91
N MET A 90 8.41 -4.62 6.17
CA MET A 90 7.68 -5.79 5.67
C MET A 90 7.07 -5.56 4.29
N VAL A 91 6.91 -6.66 3.55
CA VAL A 91 6.16 -6.73 2.30
C VAL A 91 5.01 -7.71 2.50
N LEU A 92 3.80 -7.25 2.21
CA LEU A 92 2.56 -8.02 2.27
C LEU A 92 2.28 -8.54 0.86
N SER A 93 2.41 -9.85 0.67
CA SER A 93 2.20 -10.50 -0.62
C SER A 93 1.06 -11.51 -0.51
N GLY A 94 0.19 -11.54 -1.53
CA GLY A 94 -0.91 -12.51 -1.57
C GLY A 94 -2.10 -12.08 -2.43
N HIS A 95 -2.36 -10.79 -2.57
CA HIS A 95 -3.32 -10.35 -3.58
C HIS A 95 -2.76 -10.63 -4.97
N VAL A 96 -3.60 -11.20 -5.83
CA VAL A 96 -3.21 -11.57 -7.20
C VAL A 96 -3.59 -10.51 -8.22
N ARG A 97 -4.27 -9.45 -7.76
CA ARG A 97 -4.63 -8.26 -8.53
C ARG A 97 -4.43 -7.00 -7.68
N GLU A 98 -4.63 -5.86 -8.31
CA GLU A 98 -4.59 -4.54 -7.70
C GLU A 98 -5.33 -4.48 -6.36
N VAL A 99 -4.65 -3.94 -5.35
CA VAL A 99 -5.26 -3.59 -4.07
C VAL A 99 -6.00 -2.27 -4.25
N THR A 100 -7.24 -2.19 -3.79
CA THR A 100 -8.13 -1.05 -4.00
C THR A 100 -8.36 -0.22 -2.75
N GLY A 101 -8.10 -0.79 -1.57
CA GLY A 101 -8.40 -0.16 -0.30
C GLY A 101 -7.62 -0.77 0.85
N LEU A 102 -7.32 0.07 1.84
CA LEU A 102 -6.62 -0.28 3.07
C LEU A 102 -7.33 0.32 4.27
N ALA A 103 -7.41 -0.42 5.38
CA ALA A 103 -7.75 0.16 6.67
C ALA A 103 -7.04 -0.55 7.82
N ILE A 104 -6.86 0.19 8.91
CA ILE A 104 -6.33 -0.34 10.17
C ILE A 104 -7.48 -0.37 11.17
N SER A 105 -7.76 -1.54 11.73
CA SER A 105 -8.84 -1.74 12.72
C SER A 105 -8.50 -2.94 13.61
N GLY A 106 -8.70 -2.82 14.92
CA GLY A 106 -8.42 -3.90 15.89
C GLY A 106 -6.96 -4.37 15.95
N GLY A 107 -5.99 -3.50 15.62
CA GLY A 107 -4.57 -3.87 15.56
C GLY A 107 -4.18 -4.69 14.31
N HIS A 108 -5.11 -4.89 13.38
CA HIS A 108 -4.88 -5.55 12.11
C HIS A 108 -4.94 -4.57 10.96
N LEU A 109 -4.21 -4.89 9.89
CA LEU A 109 -4.37 -4.24 8.61
C LEU A 109 -5.32 -5.08 7.76
N TRP A 110 -6.22 -4.39 7.08
CA TRP A 110 -7.18 -4.95 6.15
C TRP A 110 -6.89 -4.41 4.76
N SER A 111 -6.93 -5.27 3.75
CA SER A 111 -6.80 -4.88 2.35
C SER A 111 -7.90 -5.47 1.49
N SER A 112 -8.43 -4.66 0.57
CA SER A 112 -9.40 -5.07 -0.44
C SER A 112 -8.77 -5.11 -1.82
N SER A 113 -9.26 -5.95 -2.72
CA SER A 113 -8.70 -6.04 -4.07
C SER A 113 -9.74 -6.36 -5.15
N VAL A 114 -9.36 -6.06 -6.39
CA VAL A 114 -10.05 -6.50 -7.62
C VAL A 114 -10.07 -8.03 -7.76
N ASP A 115 -9.27 -8.76 -6.97
CA ASP A 115 -9.33 -10.23 -6.89
C ASP A 115 -10.56 -10.78 -6.13
N CYS A 116 -11.48 -9.90 -5.71
CA CYS A 116 -12.69 -10.22 -4.96
C CYS A 116 -12.43 -10.71 -3.53
N GLN A 117 -11.21 -10.52 -3.01
CA GLN A 117 -10.84 -10.92 -1.66
C GLN A 117 -10.60 -9.71 -0.76
N ILE A 118 -10.88 -9.92 0.52
CA ILE A 118 -10.37 -9.07 1.60
C ILE A 118 -9.34 -9.89 2.37
N ARG A 119 -8.17 -9.32 2.63
CA ARG A 119 -7.11 -9.96 3.41
C ARG A 119 -6.88 -9.23 4.71
N ILE A 120 -6.66 -10.01 5.77
CA ILE A 120 -6.34 -9.51 7.11
C ILE A 120 -4.88 -9.86 7.40
N TRP A 121 -4.10 -8.87 7.80
CA TRP A 121 -2.66 -8.99 8.00
C TRP A 121 -2.27 -8.75 9.45
N ASP A 122 -1.30 -9.55 9.91
CA ASP A 122 -0.55 -9.28 11.12
C ASP A 122 0.59 -8.30 10.82
N MET A 123 0.54 -7.11 11.42
CA MET A 123 1.53 -6.03 11.20
C MET A 123 2.78 -6.16 12.08
N GLY A 124 2.86 -7.18 12.93
CA GLY A 124 4.07 -7.56 13.66
C GLY A 124 4.90 -8.59 12.87
N GLN A 125 4.23 -9.51 12.16
CA GLN A 125 4.88 -10.62 11.46
C GLN A 125 4.86 -10.50 9.92
N GLY A 126 4.03 -9.62 9.37
CA GLY A 126 3.86 -9.47 7.92
C GLY A 126 3.09 -10.62 7.27
N LEU A 127 2.35 -11.40 8.07
CA LEU A 127 1.65 -12.61 7.62
C LEU A 127 0.18 -12.33 7.33
N CYS A 128 -0.34 -12.94 6.26
CA CYS A 128 -1.77 -12.99 6.00
C CYS A 128 -2.43 -13.97 6.97
N LYS A 129 -3.24 -13.45 7.89
CA LYS A 129 -3.96 -14.27 8.89
C LYS A 129 -5.22 -14.89 8.30
N HIS A 130 -5.95 -14.11 7.51
CA HIS A 130 -7.24 -14.54 6.97
C HIS A 130 -7.48 -13.98 5.57
N VAL A 131 -8.25 -14.73 4.80
CA VAL A 131 -8.76 -14.35 3.48
C VAL A 131 -10.26 -14.52 3.50
N ILE A 132 -10.99 -13.43 3.24
CA ILE A 132 -12.45 -13.42 3.11
C ILE A 132 -12.76 -13.41 1.62
N THR A 133 -13.58 -14.36 1.17
CA THR A 133 -13.94 -14.53 -0.24
C THR A 133 -15.31 -15.16 -0.34
N ALA A 134 -16.12 -14.75 -1.31
CA ALA A 134 -17.43 -15.35 -1.52
C ALA A 134 -17.27 -16.85 -1.82
N LYS A 135 -17.79 -17.71 -0.93
CA LYS A 135 -17.97 -19.13 -1.24
C LYS A 135 -19.13 -19.23 -2.24
N GLY A 136 -18.86 -19.76 -3.43
CA GLY A 136 -19.89 -19.97 -4.45
C GLY A 136 -20.98 -20.91 -3.92
N GLY A 137 -22.16 -20.38 -3.63
CA GLY A 137 -23.25 -21.16 -3.03
C GLY A 137 -24.27 -20.38 -2.19
N GLY A 138 -24.47 -19.08 -2.45
CA GLY A 138 -25.61 -18.33 -1.91
C GLY A 138 -25.57 -17.95 -0.41
N GLY A 139 -24.57 -18.39 0.36
CA GLY A 139 -24.47 -18.10 1.80
C GLY A 139 -23.04 -17.91 2.33
N GLY A 140 -22.08 -17.55 1.48
CA GLY A 140 -20.69 -17.35 1.90
C GLY A 140 -20.38 -15.91 2.29
N ASP A 141 -19.65 -15.71 3.39
CA ASP A 141 -19.08 -14.42 3.79
C ASP A 141 -18.09 -13.93 2.71
N GLY A 142 -18.37 -12.82 2.04
CA GLY A 142 -17.43 -12.16 1.11
C GLY A 142 -18.06 -11.58 -0.16
N HIS A 143 -17.22 -10.97 -1.00
CA HIS A 143 -17.66 -10.29 -2.22
C HIS A 143 -17.63 -11.22 -3.44
N GLY A 144 -18.74 -11.29 -4.18
CA GLY A 144 -18.83 -12.01 -5.47
C GLY A 144 -18.27 -11.24 -6.66
N GLY A 145 -17.50 -10.18 -6.41
CA GLY A 145 -16.88 -9.33 -7.43
C GLY A 145 -15.83 -8.41 -6.81
N PRO A 146 -15.22 -7.53 -7.63
CA PRO A 146 -14.16 -6.62 -7.18
C PRO A 146 -14.58 -5.85 -5.93
N VAL A 147 -13.73 -5.82 -4.91
CA VAL A 147 -13.93 -4.96 -3.76
C VAL A 147 -13.26 -3.64 -4.10
N THR A 148 -13.99 -2.53 -4.09
CA THR A 148 -13.53 -1.23 -4.60
C THR A 148 -13.13 -0.26 -3.51
N CYS A 149 -13.57 -0.48 -2.27
CA CYS A 149 -13.22 0.35 -1.13
C CYS A 149 -13.31 -0.42 0.19
N LEU A 150 -12.60 0.09 1.20
CA LEU A 150 -12.57 -0.47 2.55
C LEU A 150 -12.34 0.66 3.56
N GLU A 151 -13.10 0.67 4.65
CA GLU A 151 -13.00 1.66 5.74
C GLU A 151 -13.07 0.93 7.10
N GLY A 152 -12.20 1.29 8.04
CA GLY A 152 -12.20 0.74 9.40
C GLY A 152 -12.67 1.77 10.42
N PHE A 153 -13.47 1.37 11.39
CA PHE A 153 -13.90 2.25 12.48
C PHE A 153 -14.12 1.48 13.78
N VAL A 154 -14.20 2.22 14.89
CA VAL A 154 -14.49 1.68 16.23
C VAL A 154 -15.82 2.24 16.71
N MET A 155 -16.70 1.36 17.19
CA MET A 155 -18.00 1.75 17.75
C MET A 155 -18.31 0.92 18.99
N GLN A 156 -18.62 1.60 20.10
CA GLN A 156 -18.96 0.95 21.38
C GLN A 156 -17.92 -0.06 21.88
N GLY A 157 -16.62 0.19 21.61
CA GLY A 157 -15.53 -0.70 22.04
C GLY A 157 -15.24 -1.85 21.07
N GLU A 158 -16.03 -1.99 20.01
CA GLU A 158 -15.86 -3.02 18.99
C GLU A 158 -15.21 -2.46 17.73
N ASN A 159 -14.44 -3.30 17.04
CA ASN A 159 -13.74 -2.95 15.80
C ASN A 159 -14.54 -3.42 14.58
N TYR A 160 -14.78 -2.51 13.65
CA TYR A 160 -15.54 -2.78 12.43
C TYR A 160 -14.71 -2.45 11.20
N VAL A 161 -15.03 -3.17 10.11
CA VAL A 161 -14.54 -2.88 8.77
C VAL A 161 -15.72 -2.97 7.81
N VAL A 162 -15.90 -1.93 7.01
CA VAL A 162 -16.89 -1.86 5.95
C VAL A 162 -16.17 -1.96 4.62
N SER A 163 -16.77 -2.67 3.67
CA SER A 163 -16.21 -2.87 2.34
C SER A 163 -17.30 -2.72 1.29
N GLY A 164 -16.94 -2.13 0.15
CA GLY A 164 -17.85 -1.87 -0.96
C GLY A 164 -17.38 -2.56 -2.25
N ARG A 165 -18.33 -2.81 -3.15
CA ARG A 165 -18.09 -3.24 -4.53
C ARG A 165 -18.52 -2.11 -5.46
#